data_AF-A0AAI9TRX9-F1
#
_entry.id   AF-A0AAI9TRX9-F1
#
_cell.length_a   1.000
_cell.length_b   1.000
_cell.length_c   1.000
_cell.angle_alpha   90.00
_cell.angle_beta   90.00
_cell.angle_gamma   90.00
#
_symmetry.space_group_name_H-M   'P 1'
#
loop_
_entity.id
_entity.type
_entity.pdbx_description
1 polymer ?
#
loop_
_entity_poly.entity_id
_entity_poly.type
_entity_poly.pdbx_seq_one_letter_code
_entity_poly.pdbx_strand_id
1 'polypeptide(L)'
;MLVGVACMQLVEQGVLKLDDAEQTEDLCPELKSLKVLLPDGSSEEKKHGITLRMLLTHTAGFGYTFFNERLRQWSYPVGADEFSGRIEDMKRPLLFQPVEGWEYGVGIDCAGIALERATGLTLNDCLQKNVFLPLVIKEMFMIPSHDMRQRLAYMNHRDPDGTLRPRDHLLRAPLVVDLEDDAEVARVFNSGGACIFAKPQEYCSPRCAEAVK
;
A
#
# COMPACT_ATOMS: atom_id res chain seq x y z
N MET A 1 -6.54 5.34 -2.58
CA MET A 1 -7.08 6.72 -2.68
C MET A 1 -6.33 7.70 -1.79
N LEU A 2 -6.37 7.54 -0.45
CA LEU A 2 -5.75 8.47 0.50
C LEU A 2 -4.25 8.71 0.26
N VAL A 3 -3.48 7.65 0.03
CA VAL A 3 -2.05 7.76 -0.34
C VAL A 3 -1.85 8.53 -1.64
N GLY A 4 -2.70 8.31 -2.64
CA GLY A 4 -2.67 9.08 -3.89
C GLY A 4 -2.87 10.57 -3.64
N VAL A 5 -3.83 10.96 -2.78
CA VAL A 5 -4.04 12.36 -2.39
C VAL A 5 -2.78 12.93 -1.71
N ALA A 6 -2.22 12.23 -0.73
CA ALA A 6 -1.03 12.69 -0.03
C ALA A 6 0.20 12.80 -0.96
N CYS A 7 0.40 11.85 -1.87
CA CYS A 7 1.42 11.94 -2.90
C CYS A 7 1.20 13.17 -3.80
N MET A 8 -0.04 13.45 -4.21
CA MET A 8 -0.33 14.62 -5.04
C MET A 8 -0.13 15.95 -4.31
N GLN A 9 -0.42 16.04 -3.01
CA GLN A 9 -0.10 17.21 -2.19
C GLN A 9 1.43 17.44 -2.13
N LEU A 10 2.22 16.36 -2.00
CA LEU A 10 3.69 16.46 -2.03
C LEU A 10 4.24 16.80 -3.43
N VAL A 11 3.54 16.39 -4.49
CA VAL A 11 3.84 16.82 -5.86
C VAL A 11 3.59 18.30 -6.04
N GLU A 12 2.47 18.82 -5.55
CA GLU A 12 2.15 20.25 -5.59
C GLU A 12 3.18 21.09 -4.80
N GLN A 13 3.69 20.56 -3.69
CA GLN A 13 4.75 21.17 -2.89
C GLN A 13 6.15 21.04 -3.50
N GLY A 14 6.31 20.31 -4.62
CA GLY A 14 7.58 20.07 -5.29
C GLY A 14 8.52 19.09 -4.56
N VAL A 15 8.02 18.36 -3.56
CA VAL A 15 8.78 17.34 -2.81
C VAL A 15 8.90 16.06 -3.64
N LEU A 16 7.79 15.63 -4.25
CA LEU A 16 7.74 14.47 -5.15
C LEU A 16 7.51 14.93 -6.59
N LYS A 17 7.91 14.12 -7.57
CA LYS A 17 7.65 14.36 -8.99
C LYS A 17 7.03 13.12 -9.62
N LEU A 18 5.98 13.33 -10.42
CA LEU A 18 5.24 12.24 -11.04
C LEU A 18 6.07 11.45 -12.06
N ASP A 19 6.88 12.14 -12.86
CA ASP A 19 7.56 11.59 -14.05
C ASP A 19 9.09 11.49 -13.88
N ASP A 20 9.59 11.58 -12.65
CA ASP A 20 11.01 11.48 -12.32
C ASP A 20 11.31 10.06 -11.79
N ALA A 21 11.74 9.18 -12.69
CA ALA A 21 12.09 7.80 -12.33
C ALA A 21 13.34 7.74 -11.45
N GLU A 22 14.30 8.65 -11.66
CA GLU A 22 15.53 8.70 -10.86
C GLU A 22 15.19 9.05 -9.42
N GLN A 23 14.37 10.08 -9.18
CA GLN A 23 13.90 10.40 -7.83
C GLN A 23 13.16 9.22 -7.19
N THR A 24 12.24 8.59 -7.92
CA THR A 24 11.43 7.48 -7.40
C THR A 24 12.32 6.30 -7.01
N GLU A 25 13.31 5.96 -7.83
CA GLU A 25 14.22 4.85 -7.58
C GLU A 25 15.35 5.20 -6.59
N ASP A 26 15.69 6.48 -6.39
CA ASP A 26 16.59 6.92 -5.32
C ASP A 26 15.91 6.86 -3.96
N LEU A 27 14.63 7.26 -3.90
CA LEU A 27 13.79 7.05 -2.72
C LEU A 27 13.57 5.55 -2.49
N CYS A 28 13.37 4.76 -3.55
CA CYS A 28 13.14 3.32 -3.48
C CYS A 28 14.18 2.49 -4.25
N PRO A 29 15.42 2.35 -3.74
CA PRO A 29 16.51 1.66 -4.43
C PRO A 29 16.19 0.21 -4.80
N GLU A 30 15.32 -0.45 -4.04
CA GLU A 30 14.83 -1.79 -4.33
C GLU A 30 14.18 -1.90 -5.73
N LEU A 31 13.55 -0.83 -6.22
CA LEU A 31 12.92 -0.76 -7.54
C LEU A 31 13.95 -0.88 -8.69
N LYS A 32 15.18 -0.40 -8.47
CA LYS A 32 16.27 -0.50 -9.46
C LYS A 32 16.59 -1.95 -9.80
N SER A 33 16.45 -2.85 -8.84
CA SER A 33 16.82 -4.27 -8.99
C SER A 33 15.70 -5.18 -9.50
N LEU A 34 14.49 -4.64 -9.68
CA LEU A 34 13.35 -5.46 -10.08
C LEU A 34 13.47 -5.95 -11.52
N LYS A 35 13.01 -7.18 -11.72
CA LYS A 35 12.93 -7.86 -13.01
C LYS A 35 11.49 -8.14 -13.39
N VAL A 36 11.24 -8.38 -14.67
CA VAL A 36 9.94 -8.80 -15.20
C VAL A 36 9.89 -10.32 -15.23
N LEU A 37 8.89 -10.92 -14.57
CA LEU A 37 8.59 -12.35 -14.56
C LEU A 37 7.84 -12.73 -15.84
N LEU A 38 8.45 -13.62 -16.63
CA LEU A 38 7.92 -14.09 -17.89
C LEU A 38 6.98 -15.31 -17.73
N PRO A 39 6.08 -15.58 -18.70
CA PRO A 39 5.12 -16.68 -18.62
C PRO A 39 5.72 -18.07 -18.39
N ASP A 40 6.96 -18.28 -18.81
CA ASP A 40 7.71 -19.52 -18.62
C ASP A 40 8.39 -19.64 -17.25
N GLY A 41 8.22 -18.63 -16.38
CA GLY A 41 8.84 -18.55 -15.06
C GLY A 41 10.27 -17.97 -15.06
N SER A 42 10.83 -17.66 -16.23
CA SER A 42 12.10 -16.94 -16.33
C SER A 42 11.92 -15.44 -16.03
N SER A 43 13.02 -14.68 -16.02
CA SER A 43 12.96 -13.24 -15.79
C SER A 43 13.85 -12.46 -16.74
N GLU A 44 13.38 -11.28 -17.14
CA GLU A 44 14.13 -10.33 -17.94
C GLU A 44 14.33 -9.00 -17.21
N GLU A 45 15.34 -8.24 -17.61
CA GLU A 45 15.59 -6.91 -17.05
C GLU A 45 14.48 -5.94 -17.47
N LYS A 46 14.09 -5.04 -16.55
CA LYS A 46 13.20 -3.94 -16.92
C LYS A 46 13.94 -2.95 -17.83
N LYS A 47 13.26 -2.43 -18.84
CA LYS A 47 13.81 -1.52 -19.87
C LYS A 47 13.73 -0.05 -19.47
N HIS A 48 12.83 0.28 -18.56
CA HIS A 48 12.55 1.65 -18.12
C HIS A 48 12.54 1.73 -16.60
N GLY A 49 12.93 2.89 -16.06
CA GLY A 49 12.80 3.17 -14.64
C GLY A 49 11.34 3.33 -14.22
N ILE A 50 11.04 3.03 -12.97
CA ILE A 50 9.68 3.15 -12.42
C ILE A 50 9.46 4.57 -11.90
N THR A 51 8.39 5.22 -12.33
CA THR A 51 8.01 6.56 -11.86
C THR A 51 6.89 6.50 -10.82
N LEU A 52 6.78 7.54 -9.99
CA LEU A 52 5.64 7.71 -9.07
C LEU A 52 4.29 7.65 -9.80
N ARG A 53 4.17 8.25 -11.00
CA ARG A 53 2.95 8.14 -11.82
C ARG A 53 2.58 6.69 -12.06
N MET A 54 3.53 5.88 -12.49
CA MET A 54 3.30 4.46 -12.80
C MET A 54 2.85 3.65 -11.58
N LEU A 55 3.40 3.96 -10.41
CA LEU A 55 3.00 3.38 -9.13
C LEU A 55 1.54 3.72 -8.81
N LEU A 56 1.17 5.00 -8.95
CA LEU A 56 -0.18 5.51 -8.68
C LEU A 56 -1.23 5.05 -9.70
N THR A 57 -0.83 4.73 -10.93
CA THR A 57 -1.75 4.34 -12.02
C THR A 57 -1.78 2.84 -12.31
N HIS A 58 -1.07 2.02 -11.54
CA HIS A 58 -1.00 0.56 -11.76
C HIS A 58 -0.41 0.17 -13.13
N THR A 59 0.53 0.96 -13.63
CA THR A 59 1.22 0.73 -14.92
C THR A 59 2.71 0.44 -14.75
N ALA A 60 3.21 0.32 -13.52
CA ALA A 60 4.59 -0.03 -13.24
C ALA A 60 4.92 -1.51 -13.49
N GLY A 61 3.92 -2.40 -13.57
CA GLY A 61 4.10 -3.84 -13.73
C GLY A 61 3.81 -4.67 -12.48
N PHE A 62 3.50 -4.07 -11.32
CA PHE A 62 3.14 -4.83 -10.12
C PHE A 62 1.78 -5.53 -10.26
N GLY A 63 1.62 -6.65 -9.55
CA GLY A 63 0.35 -7.36 -9.43
C GLY A 63 0.10 -7.87 -8.02
N TYR A 64 -1.04 -8.54 -7.84
CA TYR A 64 -1.40 -9.27 -6.62
C TYR A 64 -1.46 -10.78 -6.88
N THR A 65 -0.91 -11.58 -5.96
CA THR A 65 -0.92 -13.06 -6.06
C THR A 65 -2.33 -13.66 -6.14
N PHE A 66 -3.33 -13.00 -5.55
CA PHE A 66 -4.72 -13.46 -5.61
C PHE A 66 -5.43 -13.15 -6.94
N PHE A 67 -4.86 -12.28 -7.79
CA PHE A 67 -5.38 -12.00 -9.14
C PHE A 67 -4.54 -12.64 -10.25
N ASN A 68 -3.25 -12.86 -10.02
CA ASN A 68 -2.33 -13.34 -11.04
C ASN A 68 -1.75 -14.72 -10.70
N GLU A 69 -2.07 -15.74 -11.50
CA GLU A 69 -1.60 -17.10 -11.26
C GLU A 69 -0.07 -17.21 -11.35
N ARG A 70 0.55 -16.54 -12.32
CA ARG A 70 2.01 -16.57 -12.49
C ARG A 70 2.71 -15.98 -11.27
N LEU A 71 2.24 -14.84 -10.76
CA LEU A 71 2.78 -14.25 -9.54
C LEU A 71 2.57 -15.15 -8.32
N ARG A 72 1.41 -15.81 -8.23
CA ARG A 72 1.10 -16.77 -7.16
C ARG A 72 2.02 -17.99 -7.17
N GLN A 73 2.31 -18.54 -8.36
CA GLN A 73 3.24 -19.66 -8.47
C GLN A 73 4.66 -19.23 -8.07
N TRP A 74 5.08 -18.02 -8.45
CA TRP A 74 6.34 -17.45 -8.01
C TRP A 74 6.40 -17.24 -6.49
N SER A 75 5.28 -16.87 -5.85
CA SER A 75 5.26 -16.57 -4.42
C SER A 75 5.36 -17.80 -3.52
N TYR A 76 4.95 -18.99 -3.97
CA TYR A 76 4.94 -20.19 -3.12
C TYR A 76 6.31 -20.57 -2.52
N PRO A 77 7.41 -20.63 -3.29
CA PRO A 77 8.71 -21.04 -2.73
C PRO A 77 9.33 -19.99 -1.81
N VAL A 78 9.04 -18.70 -2.05
CA VAL A 78 9.60 -17.58 -1.27
C VAL A 78 8.71 -17.17 -0.08
N GLY A 79 7.46 -17.65 -0.05
CA GLY A 79 6.50 -17.35 1.01
C GLY A 79 6.03 -15.89 1.03
N ALA A 80 5.96 -15.23 -0.13
CA ALA A 80 5.56 -13.83 -0.22
C ALA A 80 4.06 -13.67 0.08
N ASP A 81 3.73 -12.75 0.98
CA ASP A 81 2.37 -12.47 1.46
C ASP A 81 2.15 -10.95 1.54
N GLU A 82 1.36 -10.40 0.63
CA GLU A 82 1.10 -8.95 0.54
C GLU A 82 0.43 -8.39 1.81
N PHE A 83 -0.17 -9.25 2.65
CA PHE A 83 -0.93 -8.84 3.82
C PHE A 83 -0.22 -9.15 5.15
N SER A 84 1.04 -9.59 5.09
CA SER A 84 1.84 -9.95 6.27
C SER A 84 2.10 -8.78 7.23
N GLY A 85 2.05 -7.53 6.71
CA GLY A 85 2.48 -6.34 7.43
C GLY A 85 4.00 -6.14 7.46
N ARG A 86 4.74 -6.75 6.52
CA ARG A 86 6.19 -6.60 6.37
C ARG A 86 6.55 -5.86 5.09
N ILE A 87 7.58 -5.02 5.14
CA ILE A 87 8.04 -4.25 3.97
C ILE A 87 8.74 -5.14 2.94
N GLU A 88 9.36 -6.25 3.37
CA GLU A 88 10.05 -7.21 2.50
C GLU A 88 9.10 -7.82 1.48
N ASP A 89 7.83 -7.95 1.85
CA ASP A 89 6.78 -8.44 0.99
C ASP A 89 6.44 -7.44 -0.15
N MET A 90 6.98 -6.23 -0.19
CA MET A 90 6.81 -5.32 -1.34
C MET A 90 7.84 -5.55 -2.45
N LYS A 91 8.91 -6.32 -2.18
CA LYS A 91 9.95 -6.64 -3.17
C LYS A 91 9.55 -7.86 -4.00
N ARG A 92 8.89 -7.63 -5.13
CA ARG A 92 8.36 -8.67 -6.03
C ARG A 92 8.70 -8.38 -7.50
N PRO A 93 8.76 -9.40 -8.37
CA PRO A 93 8.95 -9.15 -9.79
C PRO A 93 7.75 -8.41 -10.39
N LEU A 94 8.02 -7.70 -11.48
CA LEU A 94 7.00 -7.11 -12.34
C LEU A 94 6.39 -8.20 -13.24
N LEU A 95 5.17 -7.99 -13.71
CA LEU A 95 4.46 -8.89 -14.62
C LEU A 95 4.62 -8.49 -16.08
N PHE A 96 4.91 -7.22 -16.34
CA PHE A 96 5.16 -6.65 -17.65
C PHE A 96 6.15 -5.49 -17.51
N GLN A 97 6.74 -5.08 -18.62
CA GLN A 97 7.64 -3.93 -18.67
C GLN A 97 6.90 -2.65 -18.24
N PRO A 98 7.52 -1.75 -17.45
CA PRO A 98 6.87 -0.51 -17.05
C PRO A 98 6.26 0.24 -18.24
N VAL A 99 5.01 0.70 -18.10
CA VAL A 99 4.19 1.39 -19.13
C VAL A 99 3.61 0.49 -20.22
N GLU A 100 4.09 -0.74 -20.42
CA GLU A 100 3.60 -1.62 -21.49
C GLU A 100 2.27 -2.33 -21.16
N GLY A 101 1.67 -2.07 -19.99
CA GLY A 101 0.43 -2.69 -19.57
C GLY A 101 -0.22 -2.05 -18.34
N TRP A 102 -1.28 -2.70 -17.87
CA TRP A 102 -1.99 -2.33 -16.65
C TRP A 102 -2.36 -3.58 -15.86
N GLU A 103 -2.04 -3.62 -14.57
CA GLU A 103 -2.54 -4.64 -13.65
C GLU A 103 -2.59 -4.08 -12.22
N TYR A 104 -3.70 -4.36 -11.53
CA TYR A 104 -3.87 -3.93 -10.14
C TYR A 104 -2.89 -4.68 -9.22
N GLY A 105 -2.17 -3.94 -8.39
CA GLY A 105 -1.04 -4.47 -7.63
C GLY A 105 -0.56 -3.54 -6.52
N VAL A 106 0.53 -3.95 -5.87
CA VAL A 106 1.17 -3.27 -4.73
C VAL A 106 1.86 -1.93 -5.06
N GLY A 107 1.59 -1.35 -6.24
CA GLY A 107 2.20 -0.08 -6.66
C GLY A 107 1.92 1.07 -5.69
N ILE A 108 0.74 1.11 -5.07
CA ILE A 108 0.39 2.13 -4.08
C ILE A 108 1.18 1.96 -2.77
N ASP A 109 1.53 0.73 -2.39
CA ASP A 109 2.42 0.47 -1.25
C ASP A 109 3.82 1.02 -1.51
N CYS A 110 4.37 0.82 -2.71
CA CYS A 110 5.64 1.42 -3.11
C CYS A 110 5.57 2.96 -3.15
N ALA A 111 4.44 3.54 -3.56
CA ALA A 111 4.23 4.99 -3.52
C ALA A 111 4.18 5.51 -2.07
N GLY A 112 3.58 4.74 -1.14
CA GLY A 112 3.61 5.00 0.29
C GLY A 112 5.03 5.02 0.84
N ILE A 113 5.85 4.02 0.50
CA ILE A 113 7.27 3.95 0.89
C ILE A 113 8.05 5.17 0.37
N ALA A 114 7.86 5.55 -0.89
CA ALA A 114 8.51 6.74 -1.45
C ALA A 114 8.12 8.02 -0.70
N LEU A 115 6.84 8.16 -0.35
CA LEU A 115 6.32 9.26 0.46
C LEU A 115 6.92 9.29 1.87
N GLU A 116 7.02 8.15 2.55
CA GLU A 116 7.64 8.06 3.89
C GLU A 116 9.10 8.51 3.82
N ARG A 117 9.86 7.98 2.84
CA ARG A 117 11.28 8.31 2.67
C ARG A 117 11.52 9.75 2.24
N ALA A 118 10.63 10.33 1.45
CA ALA A 118 10.73 11.73 1.04
C ALA A 118 10.43 12.72 2.18
N THR A 119 9.59 12.32 3.15
CA THR A 119 9.13 13.20 4.23
C THR A 119 9.82 12.94 5.57
N GLY A 120 10.39 11.75 5.76
CA GLY A 120 10.88 11.28 7.05
C GLY A 120 9.77 10.97 8.07
N LEU A 121 8.51 10.97 7.63
CA LEU A 121 7.34 10.64 8.46
C LEU A 121 6.87 9.22 8.13
N THR A 122 6.19 8.58 9.09
CA THR A 122 5.41 7.38 8.78
C THR A 122 4.23 7.75 7.87
N LEU A 123 3.73 6.79 7.10
CA LEU A 123 2.60 7.00 6.20
C LEU A 123 1.34 7.39 6.99
N ASN A 124 1.14 6.76 8.16
CA ASN A 124 0.09 7.16 9.09
C ASN A 124 0.23 8.65 9.47
N ASP A 125 1.40 9.09 9.91
CA ASP A 125 1.61 10.47 10.37
C ASP A 125 1.49 11.49 9.23
N CYS A 126 1.95 11.13 8.03
CA CYS A 126 1.78 11.94 6.85
C CYS A 126 0.28 12.12 6.51
N LEU A 127 -0.51 11.05 6.59
CA LEU A 127 -1.96 11.11 6.41
C LEU A 127 -2.66 11.88 7.53
N GLN A 128 -2.26 11.70 8.80
CA GLN A 128 -2.77 12.49 9.92
C GLN A 128 -2.55 13.97 9.66
N LYS A 129 -1.31 14.36 9.36
CA LYS A 129 -0.90 15.74 9.18
C LYS A 129 -1.55 16.42 7.99
N ASN A 130 -1.54 15.77 6.82
CA ASN A 130 -1.85 16.43 5.56
C ASN A 130 -3.29 16.18 5.08
N VAL A 131 -3.96 15.14 5.58
CA VAL A 131 -5.31 14.76 5.14
C VAL A 131 -6.30 14.80 6.29
N PHE A 132 -6.05 14.11 7.40
CA PHE A 132 -7.08 13.92 8.42
C PHE A 132 -7.26 15.11 9.35
N LEU A 133 -6.17 15.68 9.89
CA LEU A 133 -6.23 16.84 10.78
C LEU A 133 -6.88 18.07 10.12
N PRO A 134 -6.54 18.47 8.87
CA PRO A 134 -7.21 19.58 8.19
C PRO A 134 -8.72 19.36 8.01
N LEU A 135 -9.14 18.11 7.86
CA LEU A 135 -10.56 17.73 7.70
C LEU A 135 -11.28 17.47 9.03
N VAL A 136 -10.57 17.59 10.15
CA VAL A 136 -11.07 17.29 11.50
C VAL A 136 -11.57 15.84 11.61
N ILE A 137 -10.91 14.93 10.88
CA ILE A 137 -11.10 13.48 10.99
C ILE A 137 -10.35 13.00 12.22
N LYS A 138 -11.02 12.24 13.09
CA LYS A 138 -10.47 11.85 14.41
C LYS A 138 -10.19 10.36 14.56
N GLU A 139 -10.86 9.53 13.76
CA GLU A 139 -10.84 8.08 13.93
C GLU A 139 -10.55 7.38 12.60
N MET A 140 -9.39 7.70 12.02
CA MET A 140 -8.80 7.01 10.89
C MET A 140 -7.32 6.77 11.16
N PHE A 141 -6.91 5.51 11.28
CA PHE A 141 -5.53 5.15 11.62
C PHE A 141 -5.11 3.87 10.90
N MET A 142 -3.82 3.75 10.61
CA MET A 142 -3.27 2.50 10.04
C MET A 142 -3.06 1.43 11.13
N ILE A 143 -2.82 1.86 12.37
CA ILE A 143 -2.77 1.01 13.56
C ILE A 143 -3.90 1.47 14.50
N PRO A 144 -4.98 0.68 14.65
CA PRO A 144 -6.13 1.10 15.45
C PRO A 144 -5.82 1.01 16.95
N SER A 145 -6.30 2.02 17.70
CA SER A 145 -6.21 2.07 19.16
C SER A 145 -6.99 0.93 19.84
N HIS A 146 -6.76 0.72 21.14
CA HIS A 146 -7.53 -0.25 21.93
C HIS A 146 -9.05 -0.08 21.80
N ASP A 147 -9.55 1.16 21.86
CA ASP A 147 -10.98 1.46 21.71
C ASP A 147 -11.50 1.13 20.29
N MET A 148 -10.72 1.45 19.24
CA MET A 148 -11.08 1.08 17.87
C MET A 148 -11.14 -0.44 17.69
N ARG A 149 -10.17 -1.18 18.27
CA ARG A 149 -10.13 -2.65 18.21
C ARG A 149 -11.36 -3.29 18.88
N GLN A 150 -11.84 -2.73 20.00
CA GLN A 150 -13.05 -3.23 20.70
C GLN A 150 -14.34 -3.08 19.88
N ARG A 151 -14.36 -2.14 18.92
CA ARG A 151 -15.53 -1.84 18.07
C ARG A 151 -15.34 -2.33 16.63
N LEU A 152 -14.30 -3.10 16.36
CA LEU A 152 -13.99 -3.61 15.02
C LEU A 152 -15.08 -4.58 14.56
N ALA A 153 -15.58 -4.39 13.35
CA ALA A 153 -16.51 -5.34 12.75
C ALA A 153 -15.78 -6.64 12.39
N TYR A 154 -16.47 -7.79 12.56
CA TYR A 154 -15.97 -9.06 12.07
C TYR A 154 -15.90 -9.07 10.54
N MET A 155 -14.81 -9.63 10.00
CA MET A 155 -14.72 -9.92 8.58
C MET A 155 -15.31 -11.31 8.31
N ASN A 156 -16.13 -11.41 7.27
CA ASN A 156 -16.75 -12.67 6.86
C ASN A 156 -16.35 -12.99 5.41
N HIS A 157 -16.30 -14.28 5.08
CA HIS A 157 -16.27 -14.75 3.69
C HIS A 157 -17.56 -15.48 3.36
N ARG A 158 -17.85 -15.57 2.07
CA ARG A 158 -18.99 -16.30 1.53
C ARG A 158 -18.48 -17.59 0.90
N ASP A 159 -18.96 -18.72 1.40
CA ASP A 159 -18.71 -20.03 0.82
C ASP A 159 -19.45 -20.19 -0.53
N PRO A 160 -19.05 -21.15 -1.39
CA PRO A 160 -19.75 -21.41 -2.65
C PRO A 160 -21.24 -21.73 -2.50
N ASP A 161 -21.67 -22.25 -1.35
CA ASP A 161 -23.07 -22.53 -1.02
C ASP A 161 -23.86 -21.29 -0.54
N GLY A 162 -23.19 -20.14 -0.45
CA GLY A 162 -23.75 -18.86 -0.03
C GLY A 162 -23.65 -18.57 1.47
N THR A 163 -23.21 -19.53 2.29
CA THR A 163 -23.04 -19.36 3.74
C THR A 163 -21.99 -18.30 4.06
N LEU A 164 -22.29 -17.42 5.02
CA LEU A 164 -21.31 -16.45 5.55
C LEU A 164 -20.60 -17.04 6.75
N ARG A 165 -19.27 -17.04 6.72
CA ARG A 165 -18.43 -17.51 7.83
C ARG A 165 -17.45 -16.43 8.28
N PRO A 166 -17.27 -16.23 9.60
CA PRO A 166 -16.21 -15.38 10.11
C PRO A 166 -14.84 -15.83 9.61
N ARG A 167 -13.95 -14.86 9.42
CA ARG A 167 -12.53 -15.09 9.10
C ARG A 167 -11.67 -14.02 9.74
N ASP A 168 -10.38 -14.31 9.84
CA ASP A 168 -9.40 -13.32 10.24
C ASP A 168 -9.32 -12.17 9.22
N HIS A 169 -9.08 -10.97 9.73
CA HIS A 169 -8.77 -9.79 8.94
C HIS A 169 -7.52 -10.04 8.08
N LEU A 170 -7.51 -9.56 6.84
CA LEU A 170 -6.40 -9.80 5.90
C LEU A 170 -5.09 -9.22 6.46
N LEU A 171 -5.11 -7.93 6.79
CA LEU A 171 -4.00 -7.25 7.47
C LEU A 171 -4.17 -7.41 8.97
N ARG A 172 -3.61 -8.49 9.52
CA ARG A 172 -3.74 -8.84 10.93
C ARG A 172 -2.71 -8.16 11.82
N ALA A 173 -1.49 -7.90 11.33
CA ALA A 173 -0.40 -7.33 12.12
C ALA A 173 -0.79 -6.05 12.91
N PRO A 174 -1.45 -5.04 12.32
CA PRO A 174 -1.87 -3.84 13.07
C PRO A 174 -2.89 -4.10 14.19
N LEU A 175 -3.61 -5.23 14.14
CA LEU A 175 -4.66 -5.58 15.10
C LEU A 175 -4.12 -6.35 16.30
N VAL A 176 -2.97 -7.00 16.15
CA VAL A 176 -2.39 -7.89 17.17
C VAL A 176 -1.12 -7.37 17.79
N VAL A 177 -0.51 -6.33 17.21
CA VAL A 177 0.66 -5.64 17.76
C VAL A 177 0.37 -5.10 19.16
N ASP A 178 1.33 -5.23 20.08
CA ASP A 178 1.29 -4.56 21.38
C ASP A 178 1.46 -3.06 21.17
N LEU A 179 0.46 -2.28 21.58
CA LEU A 179 0.48 -0.83 21.41
C LEU A 179 1.43 -0.14 22.40
N GLU A 180 1.86 -0.85 23.44
CA GLU A 180 2.80 -0.33 24.45
C GLU A 180 4.27 -0.66 24.10
N ASP A 181 4.52 -1.43 23.02
CA ASP A 181 5.86 -1.71 22.50
C ASP A 181 6.12 -0.92 21.20
N ASP A 182 6.77 0.23 21.34
CA ASP A 182 7.15 1.10 20.23
C ASP A 182 7.97 0.37 19.14
N ALA A 183 8.82 -0.59 19.54
CA ALA A 183 9.64 -1.34 18.59
C ALA A 183 8.83 -2.39 17.83
N GLU A 184 7.73 -2.89 18.41
CA GLU A 184 6.78 -3.74 17.70
C GLU A 184 5.92 -2.91 16.73
N VAL A 185 5.38 -1.78 17.21
CA VAL A 185 4.60 -0.83 16.41
C VAL A 185 5.39 -0.35 15.19
N ALA A 186 6.66 0.04 15.38
CA ALA A 186 7.52 0.52 14.29
C ALA A 186 7.84 -0.55 13.22
N ARG A 187 7.67 -1.85 13.52
CA ARG A 187 7.87 -2.93 12.53
C ARG A 187 6.64 -3.20 11.67
N VAL A 188 5.47 -2.73 12.08
CA VAL A 188 4.23 -2.92 11.31
C VAL A 188 4.31 -2.02 10.09
N PHE A 189 4.41 -2.63 8.91
CA PHE A 189 4.40 -1.90 7.66
C PHE A 189 3.04 -1.23 7.43
N ASN A 190 3.08 0.10 7.27
CA ASN A 190 1.94 0.90 6.87
C ASN A 190 1.66 0.73 5.37
N SER A 191 0.85 -0.26 5.01
CA SER A 191 0.46 -0.51 3.63
C SER A 191 -0.25 0.70 3.01
N GLY A 192 0.18 1.11 1.83
CA GLY A 192 -0.45 2.19 1.08
C GLY A 192 -1.66 1.73 0.26
N GLY A 193 -1.68 0.46 -0.15
CA GLY A 193 -2.78 -0.15 -0.88
C GLY A 193 -3.98 -0.52 -0.02
N ALA A 194 -3.81 -0.62 1.31
CA ALA A 194 -4.85 -1.05 2.25
C ALA A 194 -4.62 -0.47 3.66
N CYS A 195 -5.13 -1.14 4.70
CA CYS A 195 -4.77 -0.92 6.12
C CYS A 195 -5.32 0.30 6.88
N ILE A 196 -6.12 1.19 6.28
CA ILE A 196 -6.78 2.25 7.06
C ILE A 196 -8.04 1.71 7.76
N PHE A 197 -8.04 1.75 9.09
CA PHE A 197 -9.19 1.47 9.94
C PHE A 197 -9.97 2.76 10.19
N ALA A 198 -11.26 2.74 9.90
CA ALA A 198 -12.10 3.93 9.96
C ALA A 198 -13.54 3.59 10.34
N LYS A 199 -14.24 4.56 10.92
CA LYS A 199 -15.71 4.56 10.92
C LYS A 199 -16.20 4.93 9.51
N PRO A 200 -17.28 4.31 9.00
CA PRO A 200 -17.87 4.69 7.71
C PRO A 200 -18.17 6.19 7.60
N GLN A 201 -18.60 6.83 8.71
CA GLN A 201 -18.92 8.25 8.77
C GLN A 201 -17.69 9.15 8.56
N GLU A 202 -16.52 8.74 9.03
CA GLU A 202 -15.28 9.50 8.84
C GLU A 202 -14.84 9.43 7.37
N TYR A 203 -14.88 8.24 6.78
CA TYR A 203 -14.49 8.04 5.37
C TYR A 203 -15.43 8.75 4.39
N CYS A 204 -16.73 8.73 4.66
CA CYS A 204 -17.76 9.37 3.84
C CYS A 204 -18.02 10.84 4.22
N SER A 205 -17.21 11.43 5.10
CA SER A 205 -17.41 12.80 5.55
C SER A 205 -17.43 13.75 4.35
N PRO A 206 -18.42 14.66 4.23
CA PRO A 206 -18.46 15.63 3.13
C PRO A 206 -17.23 16.55 3.13
N ARG A 207 -16.51 16.64 4.26
CA ARG A 207 -15.23 17.35 4.38
C ARG A 207 -14.12 16.71 3.54
N CYS A 208 -14.17 15.40 3.29
CA CYS A 208 -13.21 14.73 2.39
C CYS A 208 -13.20 15.35 0.97
N ALA A 209 -14.30 15.96 0.53
CA ALA A 209 -14.35 16.66 -0.76
C ALA A 209 -13.58 18.00 -0.76
N GLU A 210 -13.26 18.57 0.42
CA GLU A 210 -12.55 19.84 0.56
C GLU A 210 -11.02 19.68 0.58
N ALA A 211 -10.49 18.47 0.78
CA ALA A 211 -9.03 18.20 0.78
C ALA A 211 -8.34 18.29 -0.60
N VAL A 212 -9.08 18.63 -1.65
CA VAL A 212 -8.59 18.79 -3.03
C VAL A 212 -8.65 20.26 -3.48
N LYS A 213 -8.84 21.20 -2.55
CA LYS A 213 -8.77 22.64 -2.79
C LYS A 213 -7.56 23.24 -2.08
#